data_AF-A0A4Z0QZL1-F1
#
_entry.id   AF-A0A4Z0QZL1-F1
#
_cell.length_a   1.000
_cell.length_b   1.000
_cell.length_c   1.000
_cell.angle_alpha   90.00
_cell.angle_beta   90.00
_cell.angle_gamma   90.00
#
_symmetry.space_group_name_H-M   'P 1'
#
loop_
_entity.id
_entity.type
_entity.pdbx_description
1 polymer ?
#
loop_
_entity_poly.entity_id
_entity_poly.type
_entity_poly.pdbx_seq_one_letter_code
_entity_poly.pdbx_strand_id
1 'polypeptide(L)'
;MVKQRILLISLVGFLIFGLLLGGKVVYQKNWQDVSIMNQSQKIPGVESAKIVNIEGQKELDVVTNKITDLRLAGLALQKLTDNLPIRFLDQNNDVLKKVFGQMQFALQEGIATGNFTEMEQTVRGQVEKAGVQLELEIDNDAIYVILNQGDAQLVEVIERHGQVNYLPTEKQ
;
A
#
# COMPACT_ATOMS: atom_id res chain seq x y z
N MET A 1 -43.35 -11.49 43.08
CA MET A 1 -43.52 -10.51 41.97
C MET A 1 -42.30 -9.62 41.71
N VAL A 2 -41.58 -9.11 42.73
CA VAL A 2 -40.41 -8.23 42.53
C VAL A 2 -39.24 -8.93 41.81
N LYS A 3 -38.92 -10.18 42.19
CA LYS A 3 -37.83 -10.95 41.54
C LYS A 3 -38.04 -11.20 40.04
N GLN A 4 -39.27 -11.48 39.61
CA GLN A 4 -39.61 -11.64 38.19
C GLN A 4 -39.47 -10.32 37.40
N ARG A 5 -39.85 -9.19 38.00
CA ARG A 5 -39.68 -7.87 37.36
C ARG A 5 -38.20 -7.51 37.21
N ILE A 6 -37.37 -7.79 38.21
CA ILE A 6 -35.91 -7.58 38.13
C ILE A 6 -35.28 -8.48 37.06
N LEU A 7 -35.67 -9.76 36.99
CA LEU A 7 -35.20 -10.68 35.95
C LEU A 7 -35.56 -10.18 34.54
N LEU A 8 -36.79 -9.71 34.35
CA LEU A 8 -37.26 -9.22 33.05
C LEU A 8 -36.56 -7.93 32.63
N ILE A 9 -36.37 -6.99 33.57
CA ILE A 9 -35.61 -5.74 33.34
C ILE A 9 -34.15 -6.07 33.01
N SER A 10 -33.52 -7.01 33.73
CA SER A 10 -32.14 -7.43 33.48
C SER A 10 -31.99 -8.11 32.12
N LEU A 11 -32.95 -8.95 31.73
CA LEU A 11 -32.97 -9.62 30.42
C LEU A 11 -33.05 -8.58 29.29
N VAL A 12 -33.98 -7.63 29.39
CA VAL A 12 -34.17 -6.56 28.39
C VAL A 12 -32.93 -5.67 28.32
N GLY A 13 -32.36 -5.30 29.47
CA GLY A 13 -31.12 -4.53 29.54
C GLY A 13 -29.95 -5.25 28.86
N PHE A 14 -29.80 -6.55 29.09
CA PHE A 14 -28.75 -7.34 28.45
C PHE A 14 -28.94 -7.48 26.94
N LEU A 15 -30.20 -7.58 26.48
CA LEU A 15 -30.55 -7.69 25.07
C LEU A 15 -30.24 -6.37 24.32
N ILE A 16 -30.58 -5.22 24.93
CA ILE A 16 -30.24 -3.90 24.40
C ILE A 16 -28.72 -3.70 24.39
N PHE A 17 -28.03 -4.09 25.47
CA PHE A 17 -26.58 -3.98 25.54
C PHE A 17 -25.87 -4.84 24.48
N GLY A 18 -26.35 -6.07 24.27
CA GLY A 18 -25.87 -6.95 23.19
C GLY A 18 -26.10 -6.36 21.80
N LEU A 19 -27.28 -5.78 21.55
CA LEU A 19 -27.58 -5.10 20.28
C LEU A 19 -26.69 -3.87 20.05
N LEU A 20 -26.44 -3.06 21.08
CA LEU A 20 -25.57 -1.88 20.97
C LEU A 20 -24.11 -2.27 20.73
N LEU A 21 -23.60 -3.31 21.41
CA LEU A 21 -22.26 -3.83 21.17
C LEU A 21 -22.13 -4.46 19.77
N GLY A 22 -23.12 -5.27 19.36
CA GLY A 22 -23.15 -5.88 18.03
C GLY A 22 -23.20 -4.84 16.92
N GLY A 23 -24.06 -3.82 17.06
CA GLY A 23 -24.16 -2.70 16.13
C GLY A 23 -22.86 -1.90 16.03
N LYS A 24 -22.21 -1.62 17.17
CA LYS A 24 -20.91 -0.91 17.21
C LYS A 24 -19.82 -1.67 16.44
N VAL A 25 -19.72 -2.99 16.64
CA VAL A 25 -18.70 -3.82 15.97
C VAL A 25 -18.91 -3.85 14.45
N VAL A 26 -20.15 -4.04 13.98
CA VAL A 26 -20.45 -4.04 12.54
C VAL A 26 -20.22 -2.66 11.94
N TYR A 27 -20.62 -1.60 12.63
CA TYR A 27 -20.44 -0.22 12.17
C TYR A 27 -18.96 0.14 12.02
N GLN A 28 -18.12 -0.18 13.01
CA GLN A 28 -16.70 0.14 12.98
C GLN A 28 -15.95 -0.61 11.87
N LYS A 29 -16.26 -1.90 11.65
CA LYS A 29 -15.58 -2.70 10.63
C LYS A 29 -15.90 -2.25 9.21
N ASN A 30 -17.19 -2.05 8.89
CA ASN A 30 -17.59 -1.74 7.52
C ASN A 30 -17.37 -0.27 7.15
N TRP A 31 -17.42 0.66 8.11
CA TRP A 31 -17.26 2.10 7.81
C TRP A 31 -15.79 2.48 7.55
N GLN A 32 -14.84 1.86 8.26
CA GLN A 32 -13.41 2.16 8.10
C GLN A 32 -12.92 1.80 6.68
N ASP A 33 -13.26 0.62 6.19
CA ASP A 33 -12.88 0.17 4.83
C ASP A 33 -13.49 1.05 3.73
N VAL A 34 -14.75 1.45 3.88
CA VAL A 34 -15.45 2.33 2.92
C VAL A 34 -14.84 3.73 2.92
N SER A 35 -14.43 4.26 4.08
CA SER A 35 -13.78 5.58 4.17
C SER A 35 -12.40 5.55 3.51
N ILE A 36 -11.59 4.53 3.79
CA ILE A 36 -10.25 4.38 3.21
C ILE A 36 -10.35 4.25 1.69
N MET A 37 -11.26 3.40 1.19
CA MET A 37 -11.54 3.24 -0.24
C MET A 37 -11.86 4.59 -0.91
N ASN A 38 -12.80 5.35 -0.35
CA ASN A 38 -13.24 6.62 -0.94
C ASN A 38 -12.16 7.71 -0.89
N GLN A 39 -11.28 7.67 0.11
CA GLN A 39 -10.20 8.64 0.27
C GLN A 39 -9.00 8.28 -0.61
N SER A 40 -8.66 6.99 -0.73
CA SER A 40 -7.57 6.50 -1.56
C SER A 40 -7.83 6.75 -3.05
N GLN A 41 -9.07 6.63 -3.52
CA GLN A 41 -9.46 6.91 -4.91
C GLN A 41 -9.26 8.37 -5.35
N LYS A 42 -9.06 9.30 -4.40
CA LYS A 42 -8.73 10.69 -4.71
C LYS A 42 -7.25 10.88 -5.02
N ILE A 43 -6.43 9.89 -4.70
CA ILE A 43 -4.99 9.88 -4.99
C ILE A 43 -4.84 9.46 -6.46
N PRO A 44 -4.20 10.29 -7.31
CA PRO A 44 -4.00 9.95 -8.72
C PRO A 44 -3.29 8.61 -8.88
N GLY A 45 -3.84 7.74 -9.72
CA GLY A 45 -3.28 6.42 -10.02
C GLY A 45 -3.60 5.32 -8.98
N VAL A 46 -4.39 5.61 -7.95
CA VAL A 46 -4.87 4.60 -6.98
C VAL A 46 -6.32 4.24 -7.31
N GLU A 47 -6.58 2.97 -7.64
CA GLU A 47 -7.94 2.48 -7.92
C GLU A 47 -8.70 2.11 -6.64
N SER A 48 -7.99 1.49 -5.69
CA SER A 48 -8.57 1.09 -4.41
C SER A 48 -7.49 0.85 -3.36
N ALA A 49 -7.86 1.01 -2.10
CA ALA A 49 -7.04 0.60 -0.96
C ALA A 49 -7.90 -0.14 0.06
N LYS A 50 -7.37 -1.22 0.65
CA LYS A 50 -8.06 -2.04 1.65
C LYS A 50 -7.11 -2.47 2.74
N ILE A 51 -7.57 -2.41 3.99
CA ILE A 51 -6.83 -2.98 5.10
C ILE A 51 -7.07 -4.50 5.08
N VAL A 52 -5.99 -5.25 4.97
CA VAL A 52 -6.01 -6.72 5.07
C VAL A 52 -5.27 -7.14 6.33
N ASN A 53 -5.58 -8.35 6.80
CA ASN A 53 -4.89 -8.94 7.94
C ASN A 53 -4.23 -10.24 7.46
N ILE A 54 -2.91 -10.19 7.30
CA ILE A 54 -2.10 -11.32 6.84
C ILE A 54 -1.25 -11.76 8.02
N GLU A 55 -1.36 -13.04 8.39
CA GLU A 55 -0.59 -13.65 9.49
C GLU A 55 -0.68 -12.90 10.85
N GLY A 56 -1.78 -12.18 11.09
CA GLY A 56 -2.00 -11.40 12.31
C GLY A 56 -1.47 -9.98 12.27
N GLN A 57 -0.85 -9.56 11.16
CA GLN A 57 -0.40 -8.19 10.91
C GLN A 57 -1.37 -7.47 9.98
N LYS A 58 -1.66 -6.20 10.30
CA LYS A 58 -2.47 -5.35 9.42
C LYS A 58 -1.57 -4.70 8.39
N GLU A 59 -1.98 -4.77 7.13
CA GLU A 59 -1.32 -4.09 6.02
C GLU A 59 -2.36 -3.45 5.10
N LEU A 60 -1.92 -2.52 4.25
CA LEU A 60 -2.74 -1.81 3.30
C LEU A 60 -2.43 -2.30 1.89
N ASP A 61 -3.35 -3.07 1.30
CA ASP A 61 -3.28 -3.46 -0.10
C ASP A 61 -3.83 -2.32 -0.96
N VAL A 62 -3.02 -1.86 -1.92
CA VAL A 62 -3.32 -0.71 -2.77
C VAL A 62 -3.26 -1.12 -4.24
N VAL A 63 -4.42 -1.20 -4.87
CA VAL A 63 -4.52 -1.42 -6.32
C VAL A 63 -4.18 -0.13 -7.05
N THR A 64 -3.21 -0.21 -7.94
CA THR A 64 -2.72 0.92 -8.73
C THR A 64 -3.07 0.76 -10.20
N ASN A 65 -3.28 1.89 -10.87
CA ASN A 65 -3.46 1.96 -12.31
C ASN A 65 -2.89 3.27 -12.83
N LYS A 66 -1.76 3.19 -13.53
CA LYS A 66 -1.06 4.33 -14.13
C LYS A 66 -0.74 5.43 -13.11
N ILE A 67 -0.10 5.06 -12.01
CA ILE A 67 0.46 6.02 -11.06
C ILE A 67 1.64 6.76 -11.69
N THR A 68 1.75 8.07 -11.43
CA THR A 68 2.81 8.94 -12.00
C THR A 68 3.60 9.71 -10.93
N ASP A 69 3.19 9.61 -9.66
CA ASP A 69 3.92 10.18 -8.51
C ASP A 69 3.75 9.23 -7.33
N LEU A 70 4.54 8.15 -7.36
CA LEU A 70 4.48 7.08 -6.36
C LEU A 70 4.83 7.58 -4.96
N ARG A 71 5.74 8.56 -4.86
CA ARG A 71 6.15 9.15 -3.58
C ARG A 71 5.00 9.93 -2.94
N LEU A 72 4.36 10.84 -3.68
CA LEU A 72 3.23 11.61 -3.18
C LEU A 72 2.04 10.70 -2.85
N ALA A 73 1.79 9.69 -3.68
CA ALA A 73 0.76 8.70 -3.41
C ALA A 73 1.05 7.90 -2.13
N GLY A 74 2.28 7.40 -1.96
CA GLY A 74 2.71 6.70 -0.76
C GLY A 74 2.56 7.54 0.51
N LEU A 75 3.00 8.80 0.48
CA LEU A 75 2.86 9.75 1.60
C LEU A 75 1.38 10.04 1.93
N ALA A 76 0.53 10.16 0.92
CA ALA A 76 -0.90 10.34 1.12
C ALA A 76 -1.51 9.10 1.78
N LEU A 77 -1.18 7.90 1.30
CA LEU A 77 -1.67 6.63 1.83
C LEU A 77 -1.23 6.40 3.29
N GLN A 78 0.03 6.65 3.62
CA GLN A 78 0.54 6.53 5.00
C GLN A 78 -0.22 7.44 5.98
N LYS A 79 -0.55 8.67 5.55
CA LYS A 79 -1.36 9.61 6.34
C LYS A 79 -2.81 9.16 6.54
N LEU A 80 -3.36 8.37 5.61
CA LEU A 80 -4.74 7.87 5.69
C LEU A 80 -4.86 6.69 6.65
N THR A 81 -3.78 5.94 6.87
CA THR A 81 -3.81 4.65 7.58
C THR A 81 -2.98 4.60 8.85
N ASP A 82 -2.56 5.75 9.38
CA ASP A 82 -1.70 5.83 10.58
C ASP A 82 -0.42 4.98 10.42
N ASN A 83 0.22 5.04 9.25
CA ASN A 83 1.46 4.32 8.91
C ASN A 83 1.36 2.78 8.92
N LEU A 84 0.22 2.22 8.48
CA LEU A 84 0.20 0.79 8.15
C LEU A 84 1.18 0.49 7.00
N PRO A 85 1.90 -0.65 7.04
CA PRO A 85 2.71 -1.10 5.91
C PRO A 85 1.87 -1.20 4.63
N ILE A 86 2.38 -0.66 3.53
CA ILE A 86 1.67 -0.57 2.25
C ILE A 86 2.21 -1.63 1.30
N ARG A 87 1.32 -2.45 0.74
CA ARG A 87 1.60 -3.33 -0.39
C ARG A 87 0.93 -2.78 -1.64
N PHE A 88 1.71 -2.43 -2.65
CA PHE A 88 1.14 -2.09 -3.94
C PHE A 88 0.76 -3.35 -4.71
N LEU A 89 -0.37 -3.29 -5.40
CA LEU A 89 -0.84 -4.29 -6.35
C LEU A 89 -0.83 -3.63 -7.72
N ASP A 90 0.08 -4.08 -8.58
CA ASP A 90 0.36 -3.48 -9.89
C ASP A 90 -0.16 -4.34 -11.05
N GLN A 91 -0.07 -3.79 -12.26
CA GLN A 91 -0.40 -4.50 -13.50
C GLN A 91 0.88 -4.75 -14.31
N ASN A 92 1.87 -5.42 -13.72
CA ASN A 92 3.12 -5.71 -14.37
C ASN A 92 3.05 -6.87 -15.40
N ASN A 93 4.08 -6.94 -16.23
CA ASN A 93 4.32 -8.03 -17.18
C ASN A 93 5.74 -8.61 -16.99
N ASP A 94 6.04 -9.71 -17.69
CA ASP A 94 7.33 -10.40 -17.55
C ASP A 94 8.54 -9.55 -18.00
N VAL A 95 8.34 -8.62 -18.93
CA VAL A 95 9.40 -7.70 -19.37
C VAL A 95 9.74 -6.73 -18.25
N LEU A 96 8.75 -6.11 -17.62
CA LEU A 96 8.94 -5.20 -16.50
C LEU A 96 9.62 -5.89 -15.32
N LYS A 97 9.17 -7.10 -14.95
CA LYS A 97 9.81 -7.90 -13.88
C LYS A 97 11.27 -8.21 -14.19
N LYS A 98 11.58 -8.60 -15.42
CA LYS A 98 12.94 -8.92 -15.85
C LYS A 98 13.85 -7.70 -15.78
N VAL A 99 13.38 -6.56 -16.27
CA VAL A 99 14.12 -5.29 -16.25
C VAL A 99 14.33 -4.83 -14.81
N PHE A 100 13.29 -4.85 -13.98
CA PHE A 100 13.39 -4.52 -12.57
C PHE A 100 14.41 -5.39 -11.83
N GLY A 101 14.38 -6.72 -12.05
CA GLY A 101 15.36 -7.65 -11.48
C GLY A 101 16.81 -7.35 -11.88
N GLN A 102 17.05 -6.77 -13.07
CA GLN A 102 18.39 -6.33 -13.48
C GLN A 102 18.79 -5.00 -12.81
N MET A 103 17.83 -4.10 -12.60
CA MET A 103 18.03 -2.82 -11.92
C MET A 103 18.35 -2.99 -10.44
N GLN A 104 17.88 -4.06 -9.80
CA GLN A 104 18.08 -4.30 -8.37
C GLN A 104 19.55 -4.20 -7.95
N PHE A 105 20.50 -4.67 -8.75
CA PHE A 105 21.92 -4.56 -8.41
C PHE A 105 22.38 -3.11 -8.28
N ALA A 106 22.06 -2.29 -9.28
CA ALA A 106 22.42 -0.86 -9.27
C ALA A 106 21.68 -0.09 -8.16
N LEU A 107 20.41 -0.42 -7.91
CA LEU A 107 19.62 0.17 -6.83
C LEU A 107 20.24 -0.13 -5.46
N GLN A 108 20.58 -1.40 -5.20
CA GLN A 108 21.19 -1.83 -3.94
C GLN A 108 22.62 -1.29 -3.77
N GLU A 109 23.41 -1.25 -4.85
CA GLU A 109 24.74 -0.61 -4.84
C GLU A 109 24.64 0.89 -4.54
N GLY A 110 23.68 1.60 -5.14
CA GLY A 110 23.41 3.00 -4.85
C GLY A 110 23.04 3.24 -3.39
N ILE A 111 22.21 2.37 -2.81
CA ILE A 111 21.86 2.42 -1.37
C ILE A 111 23.10 2.20 -0.49
N ALA A 112 23.92 1.20 -0.83
CA ALA A 112 25.08 0.82 -0.01
C ALA A 112 26.24 1.84 -0.09
N THR A 113 26.47 2.42 -1.27
CA THR A 113 27.61 3.33 -1.53
C THR A 113 27.25 4.81 -1.42
N GLY A 114 25.96 5.14 -1.50
CA GLY A 114 25.47 6.52 -1.61
C GLY A 114 25.65 7.14 -3.00
N ASN A 115 26.13 6.39 -3.99
CA ASN A 115 26.36 6.89 -5.34
C ASN A 115 25.10 6.86 -6.22
N PHE A 116 24.12 7.69 -5.87
CA PHE A 116 22.80 7.69 -6.50
C PHE A 116 22.80 8.19 -7.95
N THR A 117 23.73 9.07 -8.32
CA THR A 117 23.84 9.57 -9.70
C THR A 117 24.31 8.47 -10.66
N GLU A 118 25.30 7.67 -10.27
CA GLU A 118 25.76 6.54 -11.08
C GLU A 118 24.71 5.43 -11.14
N MET A 119 24.00 5.19 -10.01
CA MET A 119 22.85 4.29 -9.97
C MET A 119 21.79 4.71 -11.00
N GLU A 120 21.39 5.99 -11.01
CA GLU A 120 20.40 6.51 -11.95
C GLU A 120 20.83 6.30 -13.41
N GLN A 121 22.09 6.65 -13.74
CA GLN A 121 22.62 6.47 -15.09
C GLN A 121 22.59 4.99 -15.52
N THR A 122 22.95 4.10 -14.60
CA THR A 122 22.99 2.65 -14.85
C THR A 122 21.59 2.10 -15.11
N VAL A 123 20.62 2.42 -14.25
CA VAL A 123 19.26 1.92 -14.42
C VAL A 123 18.56 2.51 -15.66
N ARG A 124 18.81 3.77 -15.99
CA ARG A 124 18.31 4.38 -17.24
C ARG A 124 18.85 3.66 -18.47
N GLY A 125 20.15 3.34 -18.49
CA GLY A 125 20.75 2.56 -19.57
C GLY A 125 20.24 1.12 -19.70
N GLN A 126 19.69 0.55 -18.62
CA GLN A 126 19.07 -0.79 -18.64
C GLN A 126 17.65 -0.76 -19.23
N VAL A 127 16.82 0.21 -18.82
CA VAL A 127 15.41 0.31 -19.26
C VAL A 127 15.28 0.74 -20.73
N GLU A 128 16.17 1.62 -21.22
CA GLU A 128 16.15 2.11 -22.59
C GLU A 128 16.30 0.98 -23.61
N LYS A 129 17.16 -0.01 -23.32
CA LYS A 129 17.39 -1.19 -24.17
C LYS A 129 16.16 -2.08 -24.29
N ALA A 130 15.24 -2.01 -23.32
CA ALA A 130 14.03 -2.83 -23.27
C ALA A 130 12.78 -2.08 -23.76
N GLY A 131 12.91 -0.82 -24.18
CA GLY A 131 11.76 0.01 -24.55
C GLY A 131 10.82 0.28 -23.37
N VAL A 132 11.36 0.33 -22.16
CA VAL A 132 10.64 0.58 -20.91
C VAL A 132 10.91 2.02 -20.48
N GLN A 133 9.85 2.73 -20.08
CA GLN A 133 9.96 4.07 -19.50
C GLN A 133 10.19 3.96 -18.00
N LEU A 134 11.11 4.76 -17.47
CA LEU A 134 11.47 4.79 -16.04
C LEU A 134 11.19 6.18 -15.46
N GLU A 135 10.39 6.20 -14.40
CA GLU A 135 10.32 7.31 -13.45
C GLU A 135 10.98 6.84 -12.15
N LEU A 136 11.98 7.60 -11.72
CA LEU A 136 12.79 7.29 -10.55
C LEU A 136 12.80 8.53 -9.66
N GLU A 137 12.33 8.39 -8.43
CA GLU A 137 12.44 9.42 -7.39
C GLU A 137 13.19 8.86 -6.19
N ILE A 138 13.82 9.75 -5.43
CA ILE A 138 14.52 9.40 -4.20
C ILE A 138 14.27 10.49 -3.16
N ASP A 139 14.04 10.08 -1.93
CA ASP A 139 14.08 10.95 -0.76
C ASP A 139 14.99 10.34 0.32
N ASN A 140 14.89 10.85 1.55
CA ASN A 140 15.73 10.39 2.65
C ASN A 140 15.46 8.94 3.04
N ASP A 141 14.23 8.46 2.88
CA ASP A 141 13.79 7.18 3.45
C ASP A 141 13.69 6.07 2.39
N ALA A 142 13.39 6.41 1.12
CA ALA A 142 13.15 5.43 0.08
C ALA A 142 13.55 5.86 -1.33
N ILE A 143 13.67 4.87 -2.21
CA ILE A 143 13.73 5.02 -3.66
C ILE A 143 12.38 4.55 -4.23
N TYR A 144 11.78 5.37 -5.09
CA TYR A 144 10.49 5.11 -5.72
C TYR A 144 10.72 4.82 -7.20
N VAL A 145 10.31 3.64 -7.65
CA VAL A 145 10.50 3.15 -9.01
C VAL A 145 9.15 2.96 -9.68
N ILE A 146 8.97 3.55 -10.85
CA ILE A 146 7.85 3.25 -11.74
C ILE A 146 8.42 2.84 -13.09
N LEU A 147 8.02 1.67 -13.58
CA LEU A 147 8.32 1.20 -14.92
C LEU A 147 7.04 1.09 -15.73
N ASN A 148 7.02 1.71 -16.91
CA ASN A 148 5.87 1.69 -17.81
C ASN A 148 6.23 1.01 -19.14
N GLN A 149 5.35 0.14 -19.62
CA GLN A 149 5.42 -0.45 -20.96
C GLN A 149 4.01 -0.70 -21.53
N GLY A 150 3.59 0.14 -22.48
CA GLY A 150 2.22 0.10 -23.00
C GLY A 150 1.22 0.32 -21.86
N ASP A 151 0.28 -0.61 -21.69
CA ASP A 151 -0.70 -0.57 -20.59
C ASP A 151 -0.14 -1.14 -19.27
N ALA A 152 0.93 -1.94 -19.30
CA ALA A 152 1.53 -2.50 -18.09
C ALA A 152 2.29 -1.44 -17.29
N GLN A 153 2.25 -1.57 -15.97
CA GLN A 153 2.99 -0.74 -15.02
C GLN A 153 3.51 -1.60 -13.87
N LEU A 154 4.77 -1.41 -13.51
CA LEU A 154 5.37 -1.94 -12.29
C LEU A 154 5.73 -0.77 -11.39
N VAL A 155 5.38 -0.87 -10.12
CA VAL A 155 5.76 0.10 -9.10
C VAL A 155 6.56 -0.62 -8.03
N GLU A 156 7.54 0.04 -7.43
CA GLU A 156 8.23 -0.49 -6.26
C GLU A 156 8.74 0.66 -5.40
N VAL A 157 8.67 0.47 -4.07
CA VAL A 157 9.29 1.36 -3.09
C VAL A 157 10.36 0.59 -2.34
N ILE A 158 11.60 1.08 -2.39
CA ILE A 158 12.76 0.42 -1.79
C ILE A 158 13.23 1.27 -0.61
N GLU A 159 12.98 0.80 0.60
CA GLU A 159 13.37 1.49 1.83
C GLU A 159 14.88 1.41 2.10
N ARG A 160 15.47 2.51 2.58
CA ARG A 160 16.93 2.68 2.71
C ARG A 160 17.44 2.45 4.14
N HIS A 161 16.56 2.47 5.13
CA HIS A 161 16.91 2.50 6.56
C HIS A 161 16.30 1.37 7.38
N GLY A 162 15.87 0.28 6.73
CA GLY A 162 15.28 -0.88 7.42
C GLY A 162 13.95 -0.57 8.11
N GLN A 163 13.28 0.49 7.67
CA GLN A 163 11.87 0.72 7.99
C GLN A 163 11.03 -0.38 7.30
N VAL A 164 9.79 -0.57 7.75
CA VAL A 164 8.84 -1.51 7.14
C VAL A 164 7.54 -0.77 6.86
N ASN A 165 7.64 0.34 6.12
CA ASN A 165 6.46 1.08 5.69
C ASN A 165 5.94 0.59 4.34
N TYR A 166 6.79 -0.09 3.56
CA TYR A 166 6.43 -0.62 2.26
C TYR A 166 6.78 -2.11 2.19
N LEU A 167 5.79 -2.90 1.78
CA LEU A 167 5.95 -4.32 1.51
C LEU A 167 6.27 -4.52 0.02
N PRO A 168 6.90 -5.65 -0.36
CA PRO A 168 7.16 -5.95 -1.76
C PRO A 168 5.88 -5.90 -2.59
N THR A 169 5.93 -5.20 -3.73
CA THR A 169 4.79 -5.08 -4.64
C THR A 169 4.43 -6.45 -5.22
N GLU A 170 3.12 -6.70 -5.31
CA GLU A 170 2.59 -7.92 -5.93
C GLU A 170 1.78 -7.58 -7.18
N LYS A 171 1.56 -8.61 -8.02
CA LYS A 171 0.72 -8.47 -9.20
C LYS A 171 -0.75 -8.57 -8.78
N GLN A 172 -1.58 -7.66 -9.27
CA GLN A 172 -3.04 -7.67 -9.09
C GLN A 172 -3.69 -8.96 -9.63
#